data_AF-A0A661Q864-F1
#
_entry.id   AF-A0A661Q864-F1
#
_cell.length_a   1.000
_cell.length_b   1.000
_cell.length_c   1.000
_cell.angle_alpha   90.00
_cell.angle_beta   90.00
_cell.angle_gamma   90.00
#
_symmetry.space_group_name_H-M   'P 1'
#
loop_
_entity.id
_entity.type
_entity.pdbx_description
1 polymer ?
#
loop_
_entity_poly.entity_id
_entity_poly.type
_entity_poly.pdbx_seq_one_letter_code
_entity_poly.pdbx_strand_id
1 'polypeptide(L)'
;MLVPVFYVLNGLLALSGLLALWLRSGEQRFSLSLIQVIAGLPLLAGEYLYLAYHLEARAARVVLFSEVVFALTWLAMAMRLRSATLSGERKSRISILGEIGVGAVVTAGAAFFLGYRLVPEISASILTFSNAGPAYFSSVLLLITVFYAAWRLEQFWRSLDTRLRWEYKTVVVGSFLVCGTLIWSSSYRLTYLAVLPKHVLLLSALLPLGWGLIFYGVLRHRLLNRKIFVSRKVVYSFVVPSLLAFYLVGFGLVSLVMRAFGLQMSFVLKWLFLA
;
A
#
# COMPACT_ATOMS: atom_id res chain seq x y z
N MET A 1 8.99 25.37 0.28
CA MET A 1 7.65 25.69 0.82
C MET A 1 6.60 24.59 0.62
N LEU A 2 6.84 23.56 -0.22
CA LEU A 2 5.86 22.47 -0.45
C LEU A 2 5.81 21.40 0.66
N VAL A 3 6.91 21.20 1.39
CA VAL A 3 7.01 20.18 2.46
C VAL A 3 5.92 20.30 3.54
N PRO A 4 5.63 21.47 4.12
CA PRO A 4 4.52 21.62 5.08
C PRO A 4 3.15 21.32 4.47
N VAL A 5 2.93 21.67 3.19
CA VAL A 5 1.66 21.40 2.49
C VAL A 5 1.43 19.90 2.39
N PHE A 6 2.46 19.12 2.05
CA PHE A 6 2.37 17.66 2.01
C PHE A 6 2.03 17.06 3.39
N TYR A 7 2.62 17.56 4.48
CA TYR A 7 2.24 17.10 5.83
C TYR A 7 0.78 17.41 6.16
N VAL A 8 0.27 18.59 5.81
CA VAL A 8 -1.13 18.97 6.02
C VAL A 8 -2.05 18.06 5.21
N LEU A 9 -1.75 17.81 3.94
CA LEU A 9 -2.56 16.94 3.08
C LEU A 9 -2.58 15.49 3.59
N ASN A 10 -1.45 14.95 4.02
CA ASN A 10 -1.39 13.62 4.63
C ASN A 10 -2.15 13.57 5.96
N GLY A 11 -2.06 14.62 6.78
CA GLY A 11 -2.83 14.76 8.02
C GLY A 11 -4.33 14.77 7.77
N LEU A 12 -4.80 15.56 6.79
CA LEU A 12 -6.21 15.58 6.37
C LEU A 12 -6.67 14.21 5.85
N LEU A 13 -5.81 13.52 5.08
CA LEU A 13 -6.11 12.20 4.55
C LEU A 13 -6.23 11.17 5.68
N ALA A 14 -5.34 11.19 6.67
CA ALA A 14 -5.45 10.35 7.87
C ALA A 14 -6.70 10.67 8.69
N LEU A 15 -7.00 11.95 8.93
CA LEU A 15 -8.17 12.41 9.69
C LEU A 15 -9.49 12.07 9.00
N SER A 16 -9.52 12.05 7.66
CA SER A 16 -10.71 11.62 6.91
C SER A 16 -11.13 10.18 7.25
N GLY A 17 -10.22 9.36 7.79
CA GLY A 17 -10.52 8.03 8.32
C GLY A 17 -11.57 8.03 9.45
N LEU A 18 -11.67 9.11 10.22
CA LEU A 18 -12.65 9.27 11.31
C LEU A 18 -14.10 9.30 10.78
N LEU A 19 -14.30 9.73 9.54
CA LEU A 19 -15.63 9.72 8.89
C LEU A 19 -16.20 8.29 8.79
N ALA A 20 -15.35 7.25 8.84
CA ALA A 20 -15.80 5.86 8.84
C ALA A 20 -16.65 5.50 10.08
N LEU A 21 -16.51 6.22 11.20
CA LEU A 21 -17.32 6.03 12.41
C LEU A 21 -18.79 6.43 12.21
N TRP A 22 -19.03 7.40 11.32
CA TRP A 22 -20.36 7.95 11.05
C TRP A 22 -21.13 7.09 10.03
N LEU A 23 -20.41 6.30 9.22
CA LEU A 23 -21.00 5.47 8.17
C LEU A 23 -21.57 4.17 8.72
N ARG A 24 -22.82 3.86 8.33
CA ARG A 24 -23.58 2.72 8.87
C ARG A 24 -23.43 1.44 8.03
N SER A 25 -23.21 1.55 6.72
CA SER A 25 -23.07 0.39 5.83
C SER A 25 -21.61 0.08 5.47
N GLY A 26 -21.30 -1.21 5.26
CA GLY A 26 -19.98 -1.65 4.80
C GLY A 26 -19.61 -1.10 3.43
N GLU A 27 -20.58 -0.96 2.54
CA GLU A 27 -20.42 -0.37 1.20
C GLU A 27 -19.99 1.09 1.27
N GLN A 28 -20.65 1.91 2.09
CA GLN A 28 -20.27 3.33 2.27
C GLN A 28 -18.85 3.47 2.81
N ARG A 29 -18.45 2.60 3.75
CA ARG A 29 -17.09 2.61 4.30
C ARG A 29 -16.06 2.22 3.25
N PHE A 30 -16.39 1.24 2.40
CA PHE A 30 -15.54 0.86 1.27
C PHE A 30 -15.40 2.03 0.27
N SER A 31 -16.50 2.68 -0.09
CA SER A 31 -16.49 3.87 -0.96
C SER A 31 -15.63 5.00 -0.37
N LEU A 32 -15.72 5.26 0.94
CA LEU A 32 -14.87 6.23 1.62
C LEU A 32 -13.38 5.86 1.48
N SER A 33 -13.01 4.60 1.75
CA SER A 33 -11.60 4.17 1.60
C SER A 33 -11.12 4.20 0.15
N LEU A 34 -12.00 3.94 -0.81
CA LEU A 34 -11.68 4.06 -2.23
C LEU A 34 -11.41 5.52 -2.62
N ILE A 35 -12.21 6.47 -2.11
CA ILE A 35 -11.97 7.91 -2.32
C ILE A 35 -10.65 8.33 -1.68
N GLN A 36 -10.34 7.86 -0.46
CA GLN A 36 -9.06 8.13 0.21
C GLN A 36 -7.88 7.65 -0.62
N VAL A 37 -7.99 6.46 -1.22
CA VAL A 37 -6.96 5.91 -2.10
C VAL A 37 -6.82 6.71 -3.40
N ILE A 38 -7.94 7.12 -4.01
CA ILE A 38 -7.93 7.98 -5.21
C ILE A 38 -7.31 9.35 -4.92
N ALA A 39 -7.48 9.89 -3.71
CA ALA A 39 -6.84 11.13 -3.29
C ALA A 39 -5.37 10.94 -2.88
N GLY A 40 -5.03 9.81 -2.27
CA GLY A 40 -3.69 9.52 -1.73
C GLY A 40 -2.67 9.12 -2.77
N LEU A 41 -3.06 8.40 -3.82
CA LEU A 41 -2.15 8.01 -4.91
C LEU A 41 -1.51 9.20 -5.66
N PRO A 42 -2.25 10.23 -6.11
CA PRO A 42 -1.64 11.37 -6.78
C PRO A 42 -0.82 12.23 -5.82
N LEU A 43 -1.20 12.29 -4.54
CA LEU A 43 -0.40 12.94 -3.49
C LEU A 43 0.96 12.24 -3.35
N LEU A 44 0.96 10.92 -3.16
CA LEU A 44 2.18 10.11 -3.03
C LEU A 44 3.05 10.20 -4.29
N ALA A 45 2.44 10.13 -5.48
CA ALA A 45 3.16 10.27 -6.75
C ALA A 45 3.81 11.66 -6.90
N GLY A 46 3.10 12.73 -6.52
CA GLY A 46 3.61 14.10 -6.53
C GLY A 46 4.77 14.30 -5.56
N GLU A 47 4.73 13.66 -4.39
CA GLU A 47 5.82 13.68 -3.42
C GLU A 47 7.05 12.92 -3.91
N TYR A 48 6.88 11.77 -4.58
CA TYR A 48 7.99 11.09 -5.25
C TYR A 48 8.58 11.93 -6.37
N LEU A 49 7.74 12.60 -7.18
CA LEU A 49 8.22 13.51 -8.22
C LEU A 49 9.01 14.66 -7.59
N TYR A 50 8.51 15.25 -6.50
CA TYR A 50 9.22 16.29 -5.76
C TYR A 50 10.57 15.79 -5.22
N LEU A 51 10.63 14.59 -4.64
CA LEU A 51 11.86 13.97 -4.15
C LEU A 51 12.87 13.70 -5.29
N ALA A 52 12.39 13.35 -6.48
CA ALA A 52 13.26 13.10 -7.63
C ALA A 52 14.00 14.37 -8.10
N TYR A 53 13.33 15.53 -8.07
CA TYR A 53 13.93 16.81 -8.46
C TYR A 53 14.67 17.51 -7.31
N HIS A 54 14.21 17.31 -6.07
CA HIS A 54 14.80 17.88 -4.86
C HIS A 54 15.18 16.76 -3.89
N LEU A 55 16.38 16.20 -4.08
CA LEU A 55 16.91 15.12 -3.27
C LEU A 55 17.35 15.63 -1.89
N GLU A 56 16.38 16.00 -1.05
CA GLU A 56 16.59 16.53 0.29
C GLU A 56 16.11 15.55 1.37
N ALA A 57 16.81 15.51 2.50
CA ALA A 57 16.43 14.67 3.63
C ALA A 57 15.06 15.06 4.23
N ARG A 58 14.63 16.31 4.03
CA ARG A 58 13.27 16.76 4.40
C ARG A 58 12.20 16.19 3.48
N ALA A 59 12.44 16.16 2.17
CA ALA A 59 11.54 15.56 1.20
C ALA A 59 11.42 14.03 1.40
N ALA A 60 12.54 13.35 1.68
CA ALA A 60 12.52 11.91 1.96
C ALA A 60 11.68 11.55 3.19
N ARG A 61 11.72 12.37 4.25
CA ARG A 61 10.89 12.18 5.45
C ARG A 61 9.40 12.31 5.17
N VAL A 62 9.01 13.28 4.35
CA VAL A 62 7.61 13.47 3.92
C VAL A 62 7.13 12.25 3.16
N VAL A 63 7.90 11.78 2.17
CA VAL A 63 7.55 10.61 1.37
C VAL A 63 7.37 9.37 2.24
N LEU A 64 8.31 9.09 3.16
CA LEU A 64 8.20 7.95 4.07
C LEU A 64 6.98 8.06 5.00
N PHE A 65 6.64 9.27 5.46
CA PHE A 65 5.44 9.51 6.26
C PHE A 65 4.17 9.26 5.45
N SER A 66 4.12 9.79 4.23
CA SER A 66 3.01 9.61 3.29
C SER A 66 2.83 8.15 2.89
N GLU A 67 3.91 7.38 2.72
CA GLU A 67 3.85 5.93 2.52
C GLU A 67 3.16 5.21 3.68
N VAL A 68 3.41 5.62 4.93
CA VAL A 68 2.74 5.04 6.10
C VAL A 68 1.25 5.38 6.08
N VAL A 69 0.89 6.64 5.81
CA VAL A 69 -0.52 7.07 5.72
C VAL A 69 -1.22 6.34 4.57
N PHE A 70 -0.57 6.22 3.41
CA PHE A 70 -1.07 5.49 2.27
C PHE A 70 -1.23 3.99 2.58
N ALA A 71 -0.25 3.36 3.24
CA ALA A 71 -0.36 1.98 3.67
C ALA A 71 -1.60 1.78 4.57
N LEU A 72 -1.80 2.63 5.57
CA LEU A 72 -2.96 2.50 6.46
C LEU A 72 -4.30 2.66 5.71
N THR A 73 -4.39 3.61 4.78
CA THR A 73 -5.62 3.79 3.97
C THR A 73 -5.84 2.66 2.97
N TRP A 74 -4.78 2.15 2.35
CA TRP A 74 -4.82 0.99 1.46
C TRP A 74 -5.20 -0.29 2.22
N LEU A 75 -4.67 -0.48 3.43
CA LEU A 75 -5.03 -1.58 4.33
C LEU A 75 -6.51 -1.49 4.72
N ALA A 76 -6.98 -0.31 5.10
CA ALA A 76 -8.38 -0.08 5.42
C ALA A 76 -9.28 -0.40 4.21
N MET A 77 -8.89 0.00 3.00
CA MET A 77 -9.60 -0.37 1.77
C MET A 77 -9.66 -1.89 1.59
N ALA A 78 -8.53 -2.59 1.72
CA ALA A 78 -8.45 -4.04 1.56
C ALA A 78 -9.30 -4.81 2.60
N MET A 79 -9.30 -4.34 3.85
CA MET A 79 -10.15 -4.90 4.92
C MET A 79 -11.64 -4.63 4.66
N ARG A 80 -11.99 -3.45 4.17
CA ARG A 80 -13.39 -3.07 3.88
C ARG A 80 -13.93 -3.77 2.64
N LEU A 81 -13.08 -4.05 1.65
CA LEU A 81 -13.42 -4.87 0.49
C LEU A 81 -13.92 -6.25 0.94
N ARG A 82 -13.29 -6.88 1.95
CA ARG A 82 -13.77 -8.14 2.55
C ARG A 82 -15.16 -8.02 3.15
N SER A 83 -15.41 -6.95 3.91
CA SER A 83 -16.72 -6.75 4.55
C SER A 83 -17.82 -6.42 3.55
N ALA A 84 -17.49 -5.81 2.41
CA ALA A 84 -18.44 -5.53 1.35
C ALA A 84 -18.82 -6.79 0.56
N THR A 85 -17.90 -7.76 0.41
CA THR A 85 -18.18 -9.01 -0.31
C THR A 85 -18.90 -10.07 0.53
N LEU A 86 -18.70 -10.09 1.85
CA LEU A 86 -19.41 -10.97 2.77
C LEU A 86 -20.69 -10.28 3.26
N SER A 87 -21.77 -10.42 2.49
CA SER A 87 -23.09 -9.88 2.86
C SER A 87 -23.59 -10.50 4.17
N GLY A 88 -23.46 -9.75 5.27
CA GLY A 88 -24.08 -10.12 6.56
C GLY A 88 -23.29 -9.78 7.82
N GLU A 89 -21.97 -9.57 7.74
CA GLU A 89 -21.18 -9.25 8.93
C GLU A 89 -21.24 -7.76 9.27
N ARG A 90 -22.16 -7.39 10.17
CA ARG A 90 -22.16 -6.08 10.82
C ARG A 90 -20.93 -5.99 11.72
N LYS A 91 -19.80 -5.52 11.17
CA LYS A 91 -18.57 -5.31 11.93
C LYS A 91 -18.87 -4.44 13.15
N SER A 92 -18.56 -4.98 14.34
CA SER A 92 -18.80 -4.27 15.62
C SER A 92 -18.09 -2.91 15.61
N ARG A 93 -18.74 -1.88 16.17
CA ARG A 93 -18.14 -0.54 16.31
C ARG A 93 -16.78 -0.59 17.00
N ILE A 94 -16.59 -1.55 17.93
CA ILE A 94 -15.33 -1.77 18.67
C ILE A 94 -14.19 -2.15 17.71
N SER A 95 -14.47 -2.98 16.71
CA SER A 95 -13.45 -3.37 15.71
C SER A 95 -13.01 -2.18 14.85
N ILE A 96 -13.93 -1.26 14.54
CA ILE A 96 -13.61 -0.05 13.75
C ILE A 96 -12.81 0.95 14.59
N LEU A 97 -13.19 1.12 15.86
CA LEU A 97 -12.42 1.92 16.82
C LEU A 97 -11.01 1.34 17.02
N GLY A 98 -10.87 0.01 17.06
CA GLY A 98 -9.57 -0.65 17.10
C GLY A 98 -8.73 -0.36 15.86
N GLU A 99 -9.29 -0.47 14.65
CA GLU A 99 -8.58 -0.12 13.40
C GLU A 99 -8.11 1.33 13.37
N ILE A 100 -8.99 2.26 13.76
CA ILE A 100 -8.67 3.70 13.80
C ILE A 100 -7.62 3.98 14.88
N GLY A 101 -7.74 3.35 16.06
CA GLY A 101 -6.79 3.48 17.16
C GLY A 101 -5.39 3.00 16.77
N VAL A 102 -5.30 1.80 16.17
CA VAL A 102 -4.03 1.27 15.65
C VAL A 102 -3.46 2.18 14.56
N GLY A 103 -4.28 2.63 13.62
CA GLY A 103 -3.86 3.57 12.57
C GLY A 103 -3.33 4.88 13.14
N ALA A 104 -3.99 5.44 14.16
CA ALA A 104 -3.56 6.67 14.83
C ALA A 104 -2.23 6.48 15.56
N VAL A 105 -2.06 5.38 16.29
CA VAL A 105 -0.79 5.05 16.98
C VAL A 105 0.35 4.89 15.98
N VAL A 106 0.13 4.17 14.88
CA VAL A 106 1.15 3.97 13.84
C VAL A 106 1.52 5.29 13.16
N THR A 107 0.53 6.15 12.87
CA THR A 107 0.75 7.45 12.23
C THR A 107 1.49 8.41 13.18
N ALA A 108 1.12 8.44 14.46
CA ALA A 108 1.78 9.24 15.49
C ALA A 108 3.22 8.77 15.74
N GLY A 109 3.43 7.45 15.79
CA GLY A 109 4.76 6.84 15.88
C GLY A 109 5.62 7.21 14.67
N ALA A 110 5.10 7.09 13.45
CA ALA A 110 5.80 7.49 12.24
C ALA A 110 6.17 8.99 12.26
N ALA A 111 5.24 9.87 12.65
CA ALA A 111 5.50 11.30 12.79
C ALA A 111 6.58 11.60 13.83
N PHE A 112 6.57 10.90 14.97
CA PHE A 112 7.57 11.06 16.03
C PHE A 112 8.96 10.59 15.57
N PHE A 113 9.08 9.37 15.05
CA PHE A 113 10.37 8.79 14.66
C PHE A 113 10.98 9.46 13.43
N LEU A 114 10.17 9.79 12.41
CA LEU A 114 10.63 10.48 11.21
C LEU A 114 10.83 11.99 11.44
N GLY A 115 10.09 12.59 12.37
CA GLY A 115 10.21 14.01 12.69
C GLY A 115 11.44 14.34 13.56
N TYR A 116 11.70 13.53 14.60
CA TYR A 116 12.63 13.91 15.66
C TYR A 116 13.94 13.10 15.74
N ARG A 117 13.99 11.85 15.27
CA ARG A 117 15.07 10.92 15.68
C ARG A 117 16.04 10.44 14.60
N LEU A 118 15.70 10.39 13.31
CA LEU A 118 16.64 9.89 12.30
C LEU A 118 16.61 10.69 10.98
N VAL A 119 17.79 11.11 10.55
CA VAL A 119 18.05 11.72 9.25
C VAL A 119 18.50 10.62 8.29
N PRO A 120 17.83 10.40 7.15
CA PRO A 120 18.41 9.58 6.09
C PRO A 120 19.71 10.24 5.64
N GLU A 121 20.82 9.51 5.71
CA GLU A 121 22.11 10.00 5.26
C GLU A 121 22.08 10.07 3.73
N ILE A 122 22.44 11.24 3.20
CA ILE A 122 22.57 11.44 1.75
C ILE A 122 24.06 11.33 1.45
N SER A 123 24.46 10.21 0.87
CA SER A 123 25.83 10.02 0.39
C SER A 123 25.80 9.91 -1.13
N ALA A 124 26.52 10.81 -1.81
CA ALA A 124 26.70 10.81 -3.26
C ALA A 124 25.40 10.67 -4.08
N SER A 125 24.36 11.46 -3.75
CA SER A 125 23.03 11.44 -4.41
C SER A 125 22.21 10.14 -4.23
N ILE A 126 22.63 9.26 -3.33
CA ILE A 126 21.90 8.06 -2.93
C ILE A 126 21.40 8.26 -1.50
N LEU A 127 20.12 7.96 -1.27
CA LEU A 127 19.54 7.95 0.07
C LEU A 127 19.84 6.59 0.68
N THR A 128 20.69 6.54 1.70
CA THR A 128 20.99 5.32 2.45
C THR A 128 20.23 5.29 3.76
N PHE A 129 19.85 4.09 4.20
CA PHE A 129 19.14 3.87 5.46
C PHE A 129 19.94 2.97 6.39
N SER A 130 19.86 3.25 7.69
CA SER A 130 20.41 2.33 8.68
C SER A 130 19.61 1.03 8.70
N ASN A 131 20.32 -0.07 8.99
CA ASN A 131 19.66 -1.33 9.26
C ASN A 131 18.78 -1.19 10.51
N ALA A 132 17.53 -1.65 10.46
CA ALA A 132 16.52 -1.47 11.51
C ALA A 132 16.15 -0.01 11.86
N GLY A 133 16.34 0.95 10.95
CA GLY A 133 15.84 2.33 11.11
C GLY A 133 14.33 2.48 10.85
N PRO A 134 13.73 3.66 11.12
CA PRO A 134 12.31 3.91 10.85
C PRO A 134 11.89 3.68 9.39
N ALA A 135 12.77 4.02 8.44
CA ALA A 135 12.55 3.78 7.01
C ALA A 135 12.52 2.29 6.64
N TYR A 136 13.24 1.46 7.39
CA TYR A 136 13.19 0.01 7.24
C TYR A 136 11.81 -0.52 7.68
N PHE A 137 11.36 -0.13 8.88
CA PHE A 137 10.04 -0.53 9.39
C PHE A 137 8.87 -0.01 8.54
N SER A 138 8.96 1.22 8.01
CA SER A 138 7.94 1.73 7.08
C SER A 138 7.90 0.92 5.78
N SER A 139 9.06 0.53 5.24
CA SER A 139 9.14 -0.31 4.04
C SER A 139 8.57 -1.72 4.29
N VAL A 140 8.82 -2.30 5.48
CA VAL A 140 8.20 -3.58 5.89
C VAL A 140 6.68 -3.45 6.01
N LEU A 141 6.20 -2.40 6.67
CA LEU A 141 4.76 -2.12 6.83
C LEU A 141 4.08 -1.98 5.47
N LEU A 142 4.68 -1.21 4.56
CA LEU A 142 4.20 -1.02 3.19
C LEU A 142 4.13 -2.36 2.46
N LEU A 143 5.20 -3.16 2.54
CA LEU A 143 5.26 -4.46 1.88
C LEU A 143 4.16 -5.41 2.37
N ILE A 144 4.01 -5.59 3.69
CA ILE A 144 2.97 -6.44 4.29
C ILE A 144 1.57 -5.98 3.86
N THR A 145 1.34 -4.66 3.91
CA THR A 145 0.08 -4.06 3.54
C THR A 145 -0.28 -4.30 2.09
N VAL A 146 0.68 -4.10 1.19
CA VAL A 146 0.46 -4.24 -0.25
C VAL A 146 0.29 -5.72 -0.63
N PHE A 147 1.02 -6.64 0.00
CA PHE A 147 0.76 -8.08 -0.17
C PHE A 147 -0.65 -8.46 0.29
N TYR A 148 -1.06 -8.01 1.48
CA TYR A 148 -2.41 -8.26 1.97
C TYR A 148 -3.46 -7.68 1.02
N ALA A 149 -3.25 -6.49 0.48
CA ALA A 149 -4.19 -5.89 -0.46
C ALA A 149 -4.24 -6.63 -1.80
N ALA A 150 -3.10 -6.99 -2.39
CA ALA A 150 -3.03 -7.79 -3.62
C ALA A 150 -3.75 -9.12 -3.45
N TRP A 151 -3.53 -9.78 -2.31
CA TRP A 151 -4.24 -10.97 -1.89
C TRP A 151 -5.77 -10.77 -1.89
N ARG A 152 -6.24 -9.72 -1.21
CA ARG A 152 -7.69 -9.40 -1.15
C ARG A 152 -8.27 -9.07 -2.52
N LEU A 153 -7.50 -8.40 -3.37
CA LEU A 153 -7.90 -8.01 -4.72
C LEU A 153 -8.05 -9.22 -5.65
N GLU A 154 -7.14 -10.20 -5.55
CA GLU A 154 -7.25 -11.47 -6.25
C GLU A 154 -8.52 -12.23 -5.85
N GLN A 155 -8.80 -12.31 -4.53
CA GLN A 155 -10.02 -12.93 -4.04
C GLN A 155 -11.27 -12.24 -4.58
N PHE A 156 -11.27 -10.90 -4.59
CA PHE A 156 -12.36 -10.11 -5.16
C PHE A 156 -12.54 -10.42 -6.65
N TRP A 157 -11.48 -10.36 -7.45
CA TRP A 157 -11.54 -10.62 -8.89
C TRP A 157 -12.10 -12.00 -9.23
N ARG A 158 -11.64 -13.05 -8.53
CA ARG A 158 -12.13 -14.41 -8.75
C ARG A 158 -13.61 -14.57 -8.41
N SER A 159 -14.07 -13.81 -7.42
CA SER A 159 -15.43 -13.87 -6.90
C SER A 159 -16.48 -13.17 -7.78
N LEU A 160 -16.05 -12.34 -8.73
CA LEU A 160 -16.93 -11.64 -9.68
C LEU A 160 -17.42 -12.55 -10.80
N ASP A 161 -18.69 -12.39 -11.16
CA ASP A 161 -19.29 -13.00 -12.36
C ASP A 161 -18.71 -12.40 -13.65
N THR A 162 -18.78 -13.13 -14.77
CA THR A 162 -18.19 -12.74 -16.06
C THR A 162 -18.58 -11.34 -16.55
N ARG A 163 -19.84 -10.92 -16.32
CA ARG A 163 -20.33 -9.58 -16.68
C ARG A 163 -19.70 -8.49 -15.81
N LEU A 164 -19.58 -8.73 -14.49
CA LEU A 164 -18.98 -7.79 -13.55
C LEU A 164 -17.46 -7.70 -13.73
N ARG A 165 -16.79 -8.80 -14.12
CA ARG A 165 -15.35 -8.78 -14.40
C ARG A 165 -14.97 -7.73 -15.44
N TRP A 166 -15.76 -7.55 -16.49
CA TRP A 166 -15.48 -6.51 -17.50
C TRP A 166 -15.59 -5.09 -16.94
N GLU A 167 -16.52 -4.84 -16.02
CA GLU A 167 -16.72 -3.54 -15.39
C GLU A 167 -15.61 -3.22 -14.38
N TYR A 168 -15.15 -4.21 -13.61
CA TYR A 168 -14.11 -4.03 -12.58
C TYR A 168 -12.68 -4.26 -13.10
N LYS A 169 -12.50 -4.75 -14.33
CA LYS A 169 -11.19 -5.10 -14.92
C LYS A 169 -10.19 -3.97 -14.78
N THR A 170 -10.57 -2.76 -15.16
CA THR A 170 -9.69 -1.59 -15.18
C THR A 170 -9.23 -1.19 -13.78
N VAL A 171 -10.14 -1.22 -12.80
CA VAL A 171 -9.81 -0.94 -11.39
C VAL A 171 -8.90 -2.01 -10.80
N VAL A 172 -9.16 -3.28 -11.11
CA VAL A 172 -8.38 -4.41 -10.60
C VAL A 172 -6.97 -4.40 -11.20
N VAL A 173 -6.84 -4.17 -12.51
CA VAL A 173 -5.54 -4.04 -13.17
C VAL A 173 -4.76 -2.84 -12.65
N GLY A 174 -5.40 -1.67 -12.49
CA GLY A 174 -4.76 -0.48 -11.92
C GLY A 174 -4.29 -0.72 -10.47
N SER A 175 -5.10 -1.41 -9.67
CA SER A 175 -4.74 -1.73 -8.28
C SER A 175 -3.59 -2.75 -8.21
N PHE A 176 -3.55 -3.75 -9.10
CA PHE A 176 -2.41 -4.66 -9.20
C PHE A 176 -1.14 -3.96 -9.67
N LEU A 177 -1.24 -3.00 -10.58
CA LEU A 177 -0.10 -2.18 -11.00
C LEU A 177 0.48 -1.39 -9.83
N VAL A 178 -0.37 -0.72 -9.05
CA VAL A 178 0.05 -0.03 -7.79
C VAL A 178 0.67 -1.02 -6.80
N CYS A 179 0.10 -2.22 -6.66
CA CYS A 179 0.67 -3.21 -5.75
C CYS A 179 2.05 -3.67 -6.22
N GLY A 180 2.21 -3.99 -7.51
CA GLY A 180 3.47 -4.45 -8.08
C GLY A 180 4.57 -3.39 -7.96
N THR A 181 4.24 -2.11 -8.21
CA THR A 181 5.22 -1.01 -8.13
C THR A 181 5.70 -0.79 -6.70
N LEU A 182 4.80 -0.84 -5.72
CA LEU A 182 5.14 -0.69 -4.30
C LEU A 182 5.85 -1.92 -3.73
N ILE A 183 5.49 -3.13 -4.16
CA ILE A 183 6.22 -4.37 -3.79
C ILE A 183 7.64 -4.32 -4.33
N TRP A 184 7.82 -3.98 -5.60
CA TRP A 184 9.13 -3.83 -6.21
C TRP A 184 9.99 -2.80 -5.46
N SER A 185 9.43 -1.61 -5.22
CA SER A 185 10.14 -0.55 -4.50
C SER A 185 10.50 -0.94 -3.07
N SER A 186 9.56 -1.50 -2.31
CA SER A 186 9.79 -1.89 -0.92
C SER A 186 10.79 -3.03 -0.82
N SER A 187 10.69 -4.04 -1.70
CA SER A 187 11.65 -5.15 -1.76
C SER A 187 13.06 -4.67 -2.10
N TYR A 188 13.18 -3.74 -3.06
CA TYR A 188 14.46 -3.14 -3.42
C TYR A 188 15.08 -2.39 -2.23
N ARG A 189 14.29 -1.53 -1.57
CA ARG A 189 14.73 -0.78 -0.38
C ARG A 189 15.16 -1.68 0.76
N LEU A 190 14.40 -2.75 1.03
CA LEU A 190 14.73 -3.69 2.08
C LEU A 190 16.00 -4.46 1.75
N THR A 191 16.23 -4.82 0.48
CA THR A 191 17.42 -5.57 0.04
C THR A 191 18.68 -4.71 0.08
N TYR A 192 18.64 -3.51 -0.51
CA TYR A 192 19.83 -2.68 -0.70
C TYR A 192 20.00 -1.58 0.36
N LEU A 193 18.99 -1.37 1.22
CA LEU A 193 18.94 -0.28 2.21
C LEU A 193 19.25 1.09 1.58
N ALA A 194 18.88 1.26 0.32
CA ALA A 194 19.14 2.44 -0.47
C ALA A 194 17.98 2.77 -1.40
N VAL A 195 17.79 4.06 -1.68
CA VAL A 195 16.88 4.57 -2.71
C VAL A 195 17.70 5.32 -3.75
N LEU A 196 17.68 4.81 -4.97
CA LEU A 196 18.30 5.47 -6.12
C LEU A 196 17.32 6.51 -6.71
N PRO A 197 17.82 7.68 -7.16
CA PRO A 197 16.97 8.71 -7.79
C PRO A 197 16.18 8.19 -9.01
N LYS A 198 16.79 7.31 -9.82
CA LYS A 198 16.12 6.68 -10.96
C LYS A 198 14.90 5.84 -10.54
N HIS A 199 14.95 5.22 -9.36
CA HIS A 199 13.82 4.42 -8.84
C HIS A 199 12.68 5.32 -8.41
N VAL A 200 12.99 6.48 -7.82
CA VAL A 200 12.01 7.50 -7.43
C VAL A 200 11.29 8.05 -8.65
N LEU A 201 12.02 8.35 -9.73
CA LEU A 201 11.42 8.76 -11.00
C LEU A 201 10.48 7.69 -11.57
N LEU A 202 10.91 6.42 -11.59
CA LEU A 202 10.07 5.34 -12.09
C LEU A 202 8.79 5.17 -11.26
N LEU A 203 8.86 5.31 -9.93
CA LEU A 203 7.68 5.33 -9.05
C LEU A 203 6.73 6.48 -9.37
N SER A 204 7.27 7.68 -9.57
CA SER A 204 6.48 8.86 -9.93
C SER A 204 5.77 8.73 -11.28
N ALA A 205 6.26 7.87 -12.19
CA ALA A 205 5.61 7.57 -13.46
C ALA A 205 4.57 6.44 -13.34
N LEU A 206 4.89 5.35 -12.63
CA LEU A 206 4.02 4.18 -12.55
C LEU A 206 2.81 4.37 -11.63
N LEU A 207 2.94 5.15 -10.54
CA LEU A 207 1.83 5.41 -9.62
C LEU A 207 0.67 6.21 -10.27
N PRO A 208 0.92 7.30 -11.03
CA PRO A 208 -0.13 7.98 -11.80
C PRO A 208 -0.77 7.10 -12.87
N LEU A 209 -0.02 6.19 -13.50
CA LEU A 209 -0.60 5.25 -14.46
C LEU A 209 -1.58 4.29 -13.78
N GLY A 210 -1.20 3.72 -12.63
CA GLY A 210 -2.08 2.89 -11.82
C GLY A 210 -3.31 3.66 -11.32
N TRP A 211 -3.10 4.89 -10.85
CA TRP A 211 -4.17 5.80 -10.46
C TRP A 211 -5.14 6.11 -11.61
N GLY A 212 -4.62 6.42 -12.80
CA GLY A 212 -5.42 6.73 -13.98
C GLY A 212 -6.34 5.57 -14.36
N LEU A 213 -5.85 4.33 -14.29
CA LEU A 213 -6.66 3.13 -14.53
C LEU A 213 -7.78 2.94 -13.48
N ILE A 214 -7.45 3.15 -12.19
CA ILE A 214 -8.43 3.09 -11.09
C ILE A 214 -9.50 4.17 -11.27
N PHE A 215 -9.08 5.42 -11.46
CA PHE A 215 -9.95 6.57 -11.61
C PHE A 215 -10.87 6.43 -12.82
N TYR A 216 -10.31 6.02 -13.96
CA TYR A 216 -11.08 5.72 -15.17
C TYR A 216 -12.14 4.65 -14.93
N GLY A 217 -11.77 3.54 -14.28
CA GLY A 217 -12.71 2.47 -13.98
C GLY A 217 -13.84 2.91 -13.04
N VAL A 218 -13.52 3.71 -12.03
CA VAL A 218 -14.50 4.26 -11.08
C VAL A 218 -15.47 5.23 -11.75
N LEU A 219 -14.97 6.15 -12.58
CA LEU A 219 -15.81 7.11 -13.32
C LEU A 219 -16.69 6.42 -14.36
N ARG A 220 -16.09 5.61 -15.24
CA ARG A 220 -16.79 4.99 -16.37
C ARG A 220 -17.90 4.04 -15.91
N HIS A 221 -17.65 3.24 -14.88
CA HIS A 221 -18.58 2.22 -14.42
C HIS A 221 -19.42 2.64 -13.20
N ARG A 222 -19.29 3.90 -12.76
CA ARG A 222 -20.02 4.49 -11.61
C ARG A 222 -20.00 3.57 -10.37
N LEU A 223 -18.82 3.03 -10.06
CA LEU A 223 -18.66 1.98 -9.05
C LEU A 223 -19.09 2.42 -7.64
N LEU A 224 -19.10 3.72 -7.36
CA LEU A 224 -19.54 4.29 -6.08
C LEU A 224 -21.06 4.19 -5.83
N ASN A 225 -21.87 3.97 -6.88
CA ASN A 225 -23.34 3.94 -6.80
C ASN A 225 -23.94 2.52 -6.87
N ARG A 226 -23.11 1.46 -6.95
CA ARG A 226 -23.58 0.08 -7.11
C ARG A 226 -23.34 -0.75 -5.85
N LYS A 227 -24.29 -1.64 -5.57
CA LYS A 227 -24.16 -2.69 -4.55
C LYS A 227 -23.25 -3.79 -5.05
N ILE A 228 -22.27 -4.19 -4.24
CA ILE A 228 -21.30 -5.23 -4.59
C ILE A 228 -21.90 -6.57 -4.16
N PHE A 229 -22.44 -7.33 -5.12
CA PHE A 229 -22.92 -8.69 -4.85
C PHE A 229 -21.86 -9.71 -5.29
N VAL A 230 -21.46 -10.58 -4.37
CA VAL A 230 -20.44 -11.61 -4.61
C VAL A 230 -21.01 -13.01 -4.41
N SER A 231 -20.69 -13.90 -5.34
CA SER A 231 -21.12 -15.31 -5.30
C SER A 231 -20.40 -16.09 -4.19
N ARG A 232 -21.17 -16.79 -3.34
CA ARG A 232 -20.68 -17.51 -2.14
C ARG A 232 -19.76 -18.70 -2.45
N LYS A 233 -19.85 -19.29 -3.66
CA LYS A 233 -19.10 -20.50 -4.04
C LYS A 233 -17.59 -20.30 -4.14
N VAL A 234 -17.13 -19.06 -4.41
CA VAL A 234 -15.69 -18.78 -4.60
C VAL A 234 -14.97 -18.53 -3.27
N VAL A 235 -15.71 -18.24 -2.20
CA VAL A 235 -15.15 -18.02 -0.85
C VAL A 235 -14.43 -19.27 -0.29
N TYR A 236 -14.68 -20.45 -0.86
CA TYR A 236 -14.09 -21.71 -0.42
C TYR A 236 -12.91 -22.19 -1.29
N SER A 237 -12.58 -21.51 -2.40
CA SER A 237 -11.51 -21.93 -3.33
C SER A 237 -10.15 -21.26 -3.06
N PHE A 238 -9.92 -20.76 -1.83
CA PHE A 238 -8.77 -19.93 -1.48
C PHE A 238 -7.50 -20.69 -1.05
N VAL A 239 -7.52 -22.02 -1.07
CA VAL A 239 -6.40 -22.82 -0.55
C VAL A 239 -5.13 -22.64 -1.40
N VAL A 240 -5.27 -22.66 -2.73
CA VAL A 240 -4.13 -22.72 -3.65
C VAL A 240 -3.31 -21.41 -3.70
N PRO A 241 -3.89 -20.20 -3.82
CA PRO A 241 -3.10 -18.98 -3.78
C PRO A 241 -2.45 -18.79 -2.41
N SER A 242 -3.09 -19.27 -1.32
CA SER A 242 -2.62 -19.04 0.06
C SER A 242 -1.31 -19.73 0.28
N LEU A 243 -1.22 -20.96 -0.24
CA LEU A 243 0.00 -21.74 -0.30
C LEU A 243 1.11 -21.03 -1.09
N LEU A 244 0.80 -20.45 -2.25
CA LEU A 244 1.78 -19.73 -3.05
C LEU A 244 2.29 -18.45 -2.36
N ALA A 245 1.38 -17.68 -1.74
CA ALA A 245 1.74 -16.49 -0.97
C ALA A 245 2.60 -16.86 0.25
N PHE A 246 2.22 -17.91 0.99
CA PHE A 246 3.04 -18.43 2.09
C PHE A 246 4.42 -18.89 1.62
N TYR A 247 4.49 -19.55 0.47
CA TYR A 247 5.75 -19.99 -0.12
C TYR A 247 6.67 -18.81 -0.45
N LEU A 248 6.15 -17.76 -1.10
CA LEU A 248 6.93 -16.57 -1.45
C LEU A 248 7.34 -15.75 -0.22
N VAL A 249 6.45 -15.60 0.77
CA VAL A 249 6.76 -14.96 2.06
C VAL A 249 7.84 -15.76 2.81
N GLY A 250 7.74 -17.09 2.80
CA GLY A 250 8.76 -17.98 3.34
C GLY A 250 10.12 -17.76 2.68
N PHE A 251 10.16 -17.65 1.35
CA PHE A 251 11.37 -17.30 0.61
C PHE A 251 11.95 -15.93 0.99
N GLY A 252 11.08 -14.93 1.15
CA GLY A 252 11.49 -13.59 1.62
C GLY A 252 12.06 -13.60 3.03
N LEU A 253 11.47 -14.38 3.95
CA LEU A 253 11.96 -14.58 5.30
C LEU A 253 13.32 -15.30 5.32
N VAL A 254 13.47 -16.37 4.53
CA VAL A 254 14.74 -17.10 4.40
C VAL A 254 15.84 -16.19 3.88
N SER A 255 15.54 -15.35 2.87
CA SER A 255 16.45 -14.32 2.37
C SER A 255 16.88 -13.32 3.45
N LEU A 256 15.93 -12.87 4.28
CA LEU A 256 16.19 -11.97 5.41
C LEU A 256 17.08 -12.61 6.47
N VAL A 257 16.82 -13.87 6.82
CA VAL A 257 17.62 -14.66 7.76
C VAL A 257 19.03 -14.86 7.22
N MET A 258 19.18 -15.28 5.96
CA MET A 258 20.50 -15.45 5.33
C MET A 258 21.32 -14.16 5.39
N ARG A 259 20.69 -13.01 5.17
CA ARG A 259 21.34 -11.71 5.30
C ARG A 259 21.73 -11.39 6.75
N ALA A 260 20.87 -11.66 7.72
CA ALA A 260 21.16 -11.42 9.13
C ALA A 260 22.37 -12.21 9.63
N PHE A 261 22.61 -13.40 9.07
CA PHE A 261 23.77 -14.25 9.37
C PHE A 261 24.97 -14.04 8.43
N GLY A 262 24.92 -13.06 7.50
CA GLY A 262 26.02 -12.78 6.58
C GLY A 262 26.30 -13.88 5.54
N LEU A 263 25.34 -14.78 5.31
CA LEU A 263 25.47 -15.90 4.39
C LEU A 263 25.31 -15.42 2.95
N GLN A 264 26.25 -15.78 2.07
CA GLN A 264 26.19 -15.47 0.65
C GLN A 264 25.02 -16.23 -0.01
N MET A 265 24.14 -15.54 -0.74
CA MET A 265 23.06 -16.19 -1.48
C MET A 265 23.62 -17.15 -2.53
N SER A 266 23.18 -18.41 -2.49
CA SER A 266 23.54 -19.43 -3.48
C SER A 266 22.98 -19.07 -4.86
N PHE A 267 23.71 -19.48 -5.90
CA PHE A 267 23.51 -19.08 -7.31
C PHE A 267 22.08 -19.30 -7.85
N VAL A 268 21.33 -20.26 -7.30
CA VAL A 268 19.95 -20.59 -7.70
C VAL A 268 18.94 -19.52 -7.26
N LEU A 269 19.15 -18.87 -6.10
CA LEU A 269 18.29 -17.79 -5.60
C LEU A 269 18.45 -16.49 -6.40
N LYS A 270 19.64 -16.23 -6.96
CA LYS A 270 19.89 -15.05 -7.81
C LYS A 270 19.03 -15.06 -9.08
N TRP A 271 18.79 -16.24 -9.66
CA TRP A 271 18.01 -16.38 -10.89
C TRP A 271 16.52 -16.08 -10.70
N LEU A 272 15.97 -16.34 -9.52
CA LEU A 272 14.54 -16.16 -9.24
C LEU A 272 14.14 -14.68 -9.00
N PHE A 273 15.13 -13.81 -8.73
CA PHE A 273 14.93 -12.36 -8.54
C PHE A 273 15.30 -11.51 -9.76
N LEU A 274 15.83 -12.13 -10.83
CA LEU A 274 16.27 -11.47 -12.06
C LEU A 274 15.31 -11.64 -13.26
N ALA A 275 14.15 -12.28 -13.04
CA ALA A 275 13.10 -12.48 -14.06
C ALA A 275 11.86 -11.63 -13.76
#